data_AF-A0A261U134-F1
#
_entry.id   AF-A0A261U134-F1
#
_cell.length_a   1.000
_cell.length_b   1.000
_cell.length_c   1.000
_cell.angle_alpha   90.00
_cell.angle_beta   90.00
_cell.angle_gamma   90.00
#
_symmetry.space_group_name_H-M   'P 1'
#
loop_
_entity.id
_entity.type
_entity.pdbx_description
1 polymer ?
#
loop_
_entity_poly.entity_id
_entity_poly.type
_entity_poly.pdbx_seq_one_letter_code
_entity_poly.pdbx_strand_id
1 'polypeptide(L)'
;MTAITLDSVETLLVDLPTIRAHQLAMAVMQRQTMVIVRVRTSDGIEGIGEATTIGGLAYGEESPEGMKLAIDTYLAPALIGEDATNVNGAMRRLDKIARGNRCAKSALETALLDAQGKRLGVPVSTLLGGAVRRSLPVLWTLASGDTARDIDEAHALLEARRHNTFKLKVGRRSVADDVRHVAEIKRALGDRARVTVDVNQAWNEADAAGAIAKLEEAGVDLIEQPIARDNRAGMARLAARFVVPIMADEAVCTPEDALELARLGAADVLALKIAKSGGLTGVMRVAAVGDAAGMALYGGTMLEGSVGSIASAHAFCALPTMAWGTELFGPLLLKDDIVATPPTFTDFEMHLPPGPGLGIVLDEDKLAFYRRKD
;
A
#
# COMPACT_ATOMS: atom_id res chain seq x y z
N MET A 1 38.26 0.47 -7.45
CA MET A 1 37.12 -0.17 -8.15
C MET A 1 36.45 0.91 -8.97
N THR A 2 36.09 0.62 -10.22
CA THR A 2 35.22 1.49 -11.02
C THR A 2 33.89 1.70 -10.28
N ALA A 3 33.36 2.92 -10.31
CA ALA A 3 32.05 3.19 -9.72
C ALA A 3 30.98 2.38 -10.47
N ILE A 4 30.05 1.77 -9.73
CA ILE A 4 28.95 1.01 -10.32
C ILE A 4 27.86 2.01 -10.70
N THR A 5 27.71 2.25 -12.00
CA THR A 5 26.72 3.19 -12.53
C THR A 5 25.38 2.54 -12.88
N LEU A 6 24.33 3.35 -12.94
CA LEU A 6 23.06 3.00 -13.54
C LEU A 6 23.14 3.15 -15.07
N ASP A 7 23.00 2.06 -15.82
CA ASP A 7 23.17 2.05 -17.27
C ASP A 7 21.84 2.33 -17.99
N SER A 8 20.75 1.74 -17.50
CA SER A 8 19.43 1.96 -18.10
C SER A 8 18.28 1.82 -17.09
N VAL A 9 17.18 2.47 -17.44
CA VAL A 9 15.87 2.34 -16.77
C VAL A 9 14.85 2.02 -17.85
N GLU A 10 14.13 0.91 -17.69
CA GLU A 10 12.99 0.54 -18.53
C GLU A 10 11.70 0.61 -17.71
N THR A 11 10.65 1.16 -18.31
CA THR A 11 9.31 1.23 -17.70
C THR A 11 8.28 0.56 -18.60
N LEU A 12 7.52 -0.37 -18.02
CA LEU A 12 6.52 -1.17 -18.71
C LEU A 12 5.16 -0.94 -18.05
N LEU A 13 4.20 -0.40 -18.81
CA LEU A 13 2.80 -0.44 -18.38
C LEU A 13 2.30 -1.88 -18.49
N VAL A 14 1.75 -2.40 -17.40
CA VAL A 14 1.24 -3.78 -17.31
C VAL A 14 -0.20 -3.73 -16.82
N ASP A 15 -1.09 -4.38 -17.56
CA ASP A 15 -2.52 -4.46 -17.28
C ASP A 15 -2.91 -5.86 -16.82
N LEU A 16 -3.16 -6.04 -15.52
CA LEU A 16 -3.59 -7.33 -14.95
C LEU A 16 -5.09 -7.31 -14.63
N PRO A 17 -5.87 -8.29 -15.11
CA PRO A 17 -7.28 -8.37 -14.78
C PRO A 17 -7.49 -8.77 -13.31
N THR A 18 -8.50 -8.19 -12.67
CA THR A 18 -8.88 -8.52 -11.28
C THR A 18 -9.85 -9.71 -11.23
N ILE A 19 -9.84 -10.50 -10.16
CA ILE A 19 -10.72 -11.69 -9.99
C ILE A 19 -12.21 -11.33 -10.00
N ARG A 20 -12.53 -10.10 -9.60
CA ARG A 20 -13.88 -9.51 -9.55
C ARG A 20 -13.80 -7.99 -9.67
N ALA A 21 -14.90 -7.34 -10.01
CA ALA A 21 -14.99 -5.88 -9.92
C ALA A 21 -14.77 -5.43 -8.47
N HIS A 22 -13.76 -4.59 -8.23
CA HIS A 22 -13.44 -4.05 -6.91
C HIS A 22 -14.06 -2.66 -6.76
N GLN A 23 -15.07 -2.54 -5.90
CA GLN A 23 -15.85 -1.31 -5.73
C GLN A 23 -15.28 -0.45 -4.59
N LEU A 24 -14.84 0.76 -4.93
CA LEU A 24 -14.33 1.78 -3.99
C LEU A 24 -15.19 3.03 -4.08
N ALA A 25 -15.22 3.92 -3.08
CA ALA A 25 -16.07 5.12 -3.11
C ALA A 25 -15.96 5.92 -4.42
N MET A 26 -14.73 6.14 -4.91
CA MET A 26 -14.43 6.95 -6.10
C MET A 26 -14.34 6.18 -7.43
N ALA A 27 -14.16 4.86 -7.42
CA ALA A 27 -13.87 4.08 -8.64
C ALA A 27 -14.37 2.62 -8.56
N VAL A 28 -14.58 1.98 -9.73
CA VAL A 28 -14.79 0.53 -9.85
C VAL A 28 -13.68 -0.05 -10.72
N MET A 29 -12.86 -0.93 -10.16
CA MET A 29 -11.73 -1.52 -10.87
C MET A 29 -12.08 -2.90 -11.42
N GLN A 30 -11.85 -3.11 -12.71
CA GLN A 30 -11.89 -4.45 -13.34
C GLN A 30 -10.49 -4.97 -13.73
N ARG A 31 -9.52 -4.07 -13.74
CA ARG A 31 -8.11 -4.33 -13.97
C ARG A 31 -7.29 -3.46 -13.02
N GLN A 32 -6.10 -3.93 -12.68
CA GLN A 32 -5.05 -3.11 -12.09
C GLN A 32 -4.03 -2.79 -13.17
N THR A 33 -3.62 -1.53 -13.24
CA THR A 33 -2.56 -1.08 -14.13
C THR A 33 -1.40 -0.62 -13.27
N MET A 34 -0.22 -1.17 -13.54
CA MET A 34 1.03 -0.85 -12.86
C MET A 34 2.12 -0.49 -13.85
N VAL A 35 3.11 0.26 -13.39
CA VAL A 35 4.36 0.50 -14.11
C VAL A 35 5.46 -0.35 -13.48
N ILE A 36 5.90 -1.37 -14.19
CA ILE A 36 7.07 -2.16 -13.80
C ILE A 36 8.32 -1.42 -14.24
N VAL A 37 9.22 -1.18 -13.28
CA VAL A 37 10.49 -0.49 -13.48
C VAL A 37 11.61 -1.51 -13.40
N ARG A 38 12.44 -1.60 -14.43
CA ARG A 38 13.67 -2.39 -14.44
C ARG A 38 14.86 -1.44 -14.52
N VAL A 39 15.79 -1.56 -13.58
CA VAL A 39 17.05 -0.82 -13.59
C VAL A 39 18.19 -1.78 -13.89
N ARG A 40 19.07 -1.44 -14.84
CA ARG A 40 20.28 -2.22 -15.12
C ARG A 40 21.51 -1.42 -14.75
N THR A 41 22.46 -2.08 -14.12
CA THR A 41 23.67 -1.46 -13.58
C THR A 41 24.91 -2.03 -14.27
N SER A 42 25.99 -1.25 -14.29
CA SER A 42 27.25 -1.57 -15.00
C SER A 42 27.96 -2.84 -14.54
N ASP A 43 27.60 -3.40 -13.39
CA ASP A 43 28.07 -4.70 -12.91
C ASP A 43 27.14 -5.87 -13.33
N GLY A 44 26.19 -5.62 -14.24
CA GLY A 44 25.29 -6.62 -14.81
C GLY A 44 24.08 -6.95 -13.94
N ILE A 45 23.90 -6.28 -12.81
CA ILE A 45 22.76 -6.53 -11.91
C ILE A 45 21.53 -5.78 -12.40
N GLU A 46 20.40 -6.49 -12.38
CA GLU A 46 19.07 -5.91 -12.61
C GLU A 46 18.28 -5.83 -11.30
N GLY A 47 17.73 -4.65 -11.03
CA GLY A 47 16.77 -4.40 -9.97
C GLY A 47 15.37 -4.14 -10.52
N ILE A 48 14.35 -4.53 -9.78
CA ILE A 48 12.94 -4.36 -10.17
C ILE A 48 12.13 -3.58 -9.14
N GLY A 49 11.19 -2.78 -9.62
CA GLY A 49 10.27 -2.01 -8.81
C GLY A 49 8.91 -1.85 -9.49
N GLU A 50 7.94 -1.34 -8.74
CA GLU A 50 6.56 -1.19 -9.19
C GLU A 50 6.00 0.17 -8.76
N ALA A 51 5.40 0.92 -9.68
CA ALA A 51 4.57 2.08 -9.38
C ALA A 51 3.11 1.75 -9.72
N THR A 52 2.24 1.84 -8.73
CA THR A 52 0.82 1.47 -8.86
C THR A 52 -0.05 2.50 -8.15
N THR A 53 -1.25 2.70 -8.69
CA THR A 53 -2.30 3.53 -8.11
C THR A 53 -3.64 2.81 -8.26
N ILE A 54 -4.71 3.48 -7.82
CA ILE A 54 -6.07 2.96 -7.82
C ILE A 54 -6.92 3.79 -8.79
N GLY A 55 -7.49 3.14 -9.81
CA GLY A 55 -8.45 3.78 -10.71
C GLY A 55 -7.89 4.96 -11.53
N GLY A 56 -6.61 4.91 -11.90
CA GLY A 56 -5.95 6.01 -12.61
C GLY A 56 -5.82 7.26 -11.73
N LEU A 57 -6.46 8.35 -12.12
CA LEU A 57 -6.44 9.63 -11.37
C LEU A 57 -7.57 9.73 -10.32
N ALA A 58 -8.37 8.68 -10.12
CA ALA A 58 -9.52 8.74 -9.23
C ALA A 58 -9.12 8.75 -7.74
N TYR A 59 -8.04 8.06 -7.36
CA TYR A 59 -7.58 7.99 -5.98
C TYR A 59 -6.61 9.12 -5.62
N GLY A 60 -5.71 9.48 -6.53
CA GLY A 60 -4.67 10.46 -6.29
C GLY A 60 -4.19 11.14 -7.58
N GLU A 61 -3.20 12.00 -7.43
CA GLU A 61 -2.71 12.89 -8.50
C GLU A 61 -1.83 12.20 -9.56
N GLU A 62 -1.53 10.91 -9.38
CA GLU A 62 -0.67 10.14 -10.28
C GLU A 62 -1.48 9.00 -10.94
N SER A 63 -1.42 8.89 -12.27
CA SER A 63 -1.88 7.73 -13.04
C SER A 63 -0.69 6.89 -13.50
N PRO A 64 -0.86 5.61 -13.88
CA PRO A 64 0.25 4.80 -14.40
C PRO A 64 0.92 5.43 -15.63
N GLU A 65 0.14 6.05 -16.52
CA GLU A 65 0.67 6.78 -17.69
C GLU A 65 1.48 8.01 -17.27
N GLY A 66 0.98 8.77 -16.28
CA GLY A 66 1.70 9.89 -15.71
C GLY A 66 3.00 9.48 -15.00
N MET A 67 2.98 8.37 -14.27
CA MET A 67 4.16 7.79 -13.62
C MET A 67 5.20 7.36 -14.65
N LYS A 68 4.79 6.64 -15.71
CA LYS A 68 5.69 6.27 -16.81
C LYS A 68 6.33 7.50 -17.46
N LEU A 69 5.52 8.51 -17.80
CA LEU A 69 6.03 9.76 -18.38
C LEU A 69 7.01 10.46 -17.43
N ALA A 70 6.68 10.55 -16.14
CA ALA A 70 7.55 11.15 -15.14
C ALA A 70 8.90 10.44 -15.07
N ILE A 71 8.89 9.10 -15.04
CA ILE A 71 10.11 8.29 -15.02
C ILE A 71 10.91 8.49 -16.29
N ASP A 72 10.32 8.24 -17.46
CA ASP A 72 11.03 8.22 -18.74
C ASP A 72 11.58 9.59 -19.13
N THR A 73 10.82 10.65 -18.86
CA THR A 73 11.15 12.00 -19.36
C THR A 73 12.03 12.78 -18.39
N TYR A 74 11.87 12.58 -17.08
CA TYR A 74 12.49 13.45 -16.07
C TYR A 74 13.38 12.68 -15.08
N LEU A 75 12.90 11.57 -14.51
CA LEU A 75 13.61 10.90 -13.41
C LEU A 75 14.74 10.01 -13.91
N ALA A 76 14.49 9.15 -14.90
CA ALA A 76 15.50 8.24 -15.44
C ALA A 76 16.70 8.97 -16.07
N PRO A 77 16.53 10.02 -16.92
CA PRO A 77 17.65 10.78 -17.45
C PRO A 77 18.52 11.43 -16.36
N ALA A 78 17.93 11.73 -15.20
CA ALA A 78 18.68 12.29 -14.08
C ALA A 78 19.54 11.25 -13.34
N LEU A 79 19.28 9.95 -13.51
CA LEU A 79 19.98 8.87 -12.80
C LEU A 79 20.94 8.07 -13.68
N ILE A 80 20.73 8.02 -15.00
CA ILE A 80 21.62 7.28 -15.92
C ILE A 80 23.04 7.85 -15.82
N GLY A 81 24.03 6.97 -15.65
CA GLY A 81 25.44 7.29 -15.45
C GLY A 81 25.83 7.67 -14.02
N GLU A 82 24.86 7.80 -13.09
CA GLU A 82 25.12 8.07 -11.68
C GLU A 82 25.39 6.76 -10.90
N ASP A 83 25.99 6.89 -9.71
CA ASP A 83 26.29 5.78 -8.81
C ASP A 83 25.01 5.05 -8.34
N ALA A 84 24.85 3.80 -8.78
CA ALA A 84 23.69 2.96 -8.47
C ALA A 84 23.74 2.34 -7.06
N THR A 85 24.85 2.48 -6.34
CA THR A 85 24.99 2.00 -4.96
C THR A 85 24.54 3.04 -3.93
N ASN A 86 24.47 4.32 -4.32
CA ASN A 86 24.08 5.43 -3.45
C ASN A 86 22.59 5.78 -3.63
N VAL A 87 21.71 4.87 -3.18
CA VAL A 87 20.25 5.03 -3.30
C VAL A 87 19.75 6.34 -2.68
N ASN A 88 20.23 6.69 -1.47
CA ASN A 88 19.85 7.96 -0.82
C ASN A 88 20.26 9.18 -1.66
N GLY A 89 21.46 9.15 -2.25
CA GLY A 89 21.93 10.18 -3.17
C GLY A 89 21.05 10.31 -4.41
N ALA A 90 20.67 9.17 -5.01
CA ALA A 90 19.75 9.12 -6.15
C ALA A 90 18.39 9.74 -5.79
N MET A 91 17.77 9.35 -4.67
CA MET A 91 16.48 9.89 -4.25
C MET A 91 16.53 11.40 -3.95
N ARG A 92 17.59 11.87 -3.28
CA ARG A 92 17.83 13.31 -3.05
C ARG A 92 17.98 14.11 -4.35
N ARG A 93 18.53 13.48 -5.40
CA ARG A 93 18.62 14.08 -6.72
C ARG A 93 17.24 14.16 -7.37
N LEU A 94 16.46 13.08 -7.35
CA LEU A 94 15.10 13.05 -7.90
C LEU A 94 14.19 14.12 -7.27
N ASP A 95 14.33 14.37 -5.96
CA ASP A 95 13.55 15.41 -5.26
C ASP A 95 13.85 16.84 -5.72
N LYS A 96 15.04 17.08 -6.29
CA LYS A 96 15.39 18.37 -6.91
C LYS A 96 14.83 18.50 -8.32
N ILE A 97 14.67 17.39 -9.04
CA ILE A 97 14.23 17.35 -10.43
C ILE A 97 12.70 17.44 -10.52
N ALA A 98 11.97 16.71 -9.68
CA ALA A 98 10.52 16.65 -9.73
C ALA A 98 9.89 16.80 -8.34
N ARG A 99 8.89 17.68 -8.23
CA ARG A 99 8.00 17.75 -7.06
C ARG A 99 6.93 16.66 -7.15
N GLY A 100 6.46 16.16 -6.01
CA GLY A 100 5.50 15.05 -5.97
C GLY A 100 6.06 13.79 -6.65
N ASN A 101 5.26 13.18 -7.52
CA ASN A 101 5.61 11.96 -8.28
C ASN A 101 6.11 10.83 -7.35
N ARG A 102 5.42 10.64 -6.23
CA ARG A 102 5.88 9.77 -5.15
C ARG A 102 5.75 8.30 -5.55
N CYS A 103 4.71 7.92 -6.29
CA CYS A 103 4.56 6.56 -6.77
C CYS A 103 5.69 6.21 -7.76
N ALA A 104 5.98 7.10 -8.70
CA ALA A 104 7.09 6.96 -9.64
C ALA A 104 8.47 6.84 -8.93
N LYS A 105 8.71 7.70 -7.94
CA LYS A 105 9.93 7.66 -7.11
C LYS A 105 10.03 6.38 -6.28
N SER A 106 8.91 5.91 -5.73
CA SER A 106 8.85 4.67 -4.96
C SER A 106 9.32 3.47 -5.78
N ALA A 107 8.92 3.38 -7.05
CA ALA A 107 9.34 2.30 -7.93
C ALA A 107 10.84 2.34 -8.25
N LEU A 108 11.40 3.53 -8.50
CA LEU A 108 12.83 3.71 -8.71
C LEU A 108 13.64 3.37 -7.45
N GLU A 109 13.22 3.83 -6.27
CA GLU A 109 13.89 3.48 -5.01
C GLU A 109 13.86 1.97 -4.78
N THR A 110 12.69 1.34 -5.00
CA THR A 110 12.51 -0.11 -4.86
C THR A 110 13.46 -0.87 -5.79
N ALA A 111 13.54 -0.48 -7.07
CA ALA A 111 14.40 -1.12 -8.05
C ALA A 111 15.90 -0.96 -7.70
N LEU A 112 16.32 0.21 -7.24
CA LEU A 112 17.70 0.43 -6.79
C LEU A 112 18.04 -0.38 -5.53
N LEU A 113 17.11 -0.48 -4.57
CA LEU A 113 17.29 -1.30 -3.37
C LEU A 113 17.30 -2.79 -3.69
N ASP A 114 16.48 -3.25 -4.62
CA ASP A 114 16.48 -4.63 -5.10
C ASP A 114 17.83 -4.97 -5.74
N ALA A 115 18.35 -4.12 -6.63
CA ALA A 115 19.69 -4.26 -7.21
C ALA A 115 20.77 -4.29 -6.14
N GLN A 116 20.70 -3.41 -5.13
CA GLN A 116 21.66 -3.36 -4.05
C GLN A 116 21.60 -4.61 -3.15
N GLY A 117 20.41 -5.13 -2.87
CA GLY A 117 20.24 -6.36 -2.10
C GLY A 117 20.81 -7.57 -2.85
N LYS A 118 20.55 -7.67 -4.15
CA LYS A 118 21.17 -8.67 -5.05
C LYS A 118 22.70 -8.59 -5.04
N ARG A 119 23.23 -7.37 -5.17
CA ARG A 119 24.69 -7.10 -5.15
C ARG A 119 25.36 -7.56 -3.87
N LEU A 120 24.71 -7.33 -2.73
CA LEU A 120 25.24 -7.67 -1.42
C LEU A 120 24.87 -9.09 -0.95
N GLY A 121 24.04 -9.82 -1.71
CA GLY A 121 23.57 -11.15 -1.32
C GLY A 121 22.64 -11.15 -0.11
N VAL A 122 21.91 -10.05 0.15
CA VAL A 122 21.01 -9.90 1.31
C VAL A 122 19.61 -9.41 0.89
N PRO A 123 18.54 -9.73 1.64
CA PRO A 123 17.22 -9.22 1.35
C PRO A 123 17.14 -7.70 1.56
N VAL A 124 16.20 -7.03 0.89
CA VAL A 124 15.96 -5.58 1.07
C VAL A 124 15.70 -5.23 2.53
N SER A 125 14.96 -6.06 3.28
CA SER A 125 14.76 -5.85 4.72
C SER A 125 16.07 -5.76 5.53
N THR A 126 17.15 -6.45 5.14
CA THR A 126 18.47 -6.30 5.76
C THR A 126 19.06 -4.91 5.49
N LEU A 127 18.87 -4.37 4.28
CA LEU A 127 19.30 -3.00 3.96
C LEU A 127 18.54 -1.95 4.79
N LEU A 128 17.33 -2.29 5.25
CA LEU A 128 16.49 -1.44 6.09
C LEU A 128 16.72 -1.63 7.61
N GLY A 129 17.78 -2.34 8.00
CA GLY A 129 18.14 -2.59 9.41
C GLY A 129 17.80 -3.98 9.92
N GLY A 130 17.14 -4.82 9.11
CA GLY A 130 16.82 -6.20 9.42
C GLY A 130 15.36 -6.43 9.77
N ALA A 131 14.78 -7.50 9.21
CA ALA A 131 13.44 -7.93 9.56
C ALA A 131 13.38 -8.51 10.99
N VAL A 132 12.42 -8.06 11.79
CA VAL A 132 12.13 -8.59 13.13
C VAL A 132 10.99 -9.63 13.13
N ARG A 133 10.39 -9.87 11.96
CA ARG A 133 9.42 -10.94 11.70
C ARG A 133 9.55 -11.44 10.27
N ARG A 134 9.00 -12.61 9.96
CA ARG A 134 9.08 -13.24 8.62
C ARG A 134 7.75 -13.31 7.87
N SER A 135 6.69 -12.82 8.51
CA SER A 135 5.34 -12.78 7.98
C SER A 135 4.56 -11.64 8.62
N LEU A 136 3.48 -11.23 7.97
CA LEU A 136 2.65 -10.10 8.35
C LEU A 136 1.18 -10.51 8.27
N PRO A 137 0.34 -10.20 9.28
CA PRO A 137 -1.10 -10.39 9.17
C PRO A 137 -1.67 -9.61 7.99
N VAL A 138 -2.53 -10.25 7.21
CA VAL A 138 -3.16 -9.65 6.03
C VAL A 138 -4.68 -9.66 6.18
N LEU A 139 -5.27 -8.47 6.25
CA LEU A 139 -6.71 -8.31 6.16
C LEU A 139 -7.21 -8.51 4.73
N TRP A 140 -8.51 -8.74 4.61
CA TRP A 140 -9.19 -8.85 3.32
C TRP A 140 -10.26 -7.77 3.16
N THR A 141 -10.35 -7.18 1.97
CA THR A 141 -11.40 -6.20 1.69
C THR A 141 -12.65 -6.86 1.13
N LEU A 142 -13.78 -6.68 1.82
CA LEU A 142 -15.11 -7.06 1.37
C LEU A 142 -15.73 -5.86 0.64
N ALA A 143 -16.02 -6.06 -0.66
CA ALA A 143 -16.48 -5.01 -1.55
C ALA A 143 -17.38 -5.54 -2.67
N SER A 144 -18.16 -6.61 -2.40
CA SER A 144 -19.04 -7.19 -3.42
C SER A 144 -20.24 -6.29 -3.74
N GLY A 145 -20.62 -5.42 -2.79
CA GLY A 145 -21.80 -4.59 -2.88
C GLY A 145 -23.05 -5.21 -2.24
N ASP A 146 -22.98 -6.44 -1.76
CA ASP A 146 -24.09 -7.23 -1.20
C ASP A 146 -23.73 -7.82 0.18
N THR A 147 -24.53 -7.50 1.20
CA THR A 147 -24.23 -7.89 2.59
C THR A 147 -24.15 -9.41 2.77
N ALA A 148 -25.08 -10.18 2.18
CA ALA A 148 -25.13 -11.62 2.39
C ALA A 148 -23.89 -12.30 1.76
N ARG A 149 -23.53 -11.89 0.54
CA ARG A 149 -22.31 -12.38 -0.12
C ARG A 149 -21.04 -12.03 0.64
N ASP A 150 -20.95 -10.82 1.19
CA ASP A 150 -19.78 -10.40 1.97
C ASP A 150 -19.66 -11.22 3.28
N ILE A 151 -20.79 -11.60 3.92
CA ILE A 151 -20.79 -12.50 5.09
C ILE A 151 -20.31 -13.90 4.70
N ASP A 152 -20.87 -14.48 3.63
CA ASP A 152 -20.52 -15.82 3.16
C ASP A 152 -19.03 -15.91 2.78
N GLU A 153 -18.52 -14.90 2.07
CA GLU A 153 -17.11 -14.78 1.69
C GLU A 153 -16.22 -14.71 2.95
N ALA A 154 -16.60 -13.90 3.93
CA ALA A 154 -15.82 -13.75 5.17
C ALA A 154 -15.77 -15.06 5.99
N HIS A 155 -16.88 -15.80 6.09
CA HIS A 155 -16.89 -17.12 6.74
C HIS A 155 -15.99 -18.13 6.01
N ALA A 156 -16.09 -18.21 4.69
CA ALA A 156 -15.24 -19.10 3.91
C ALA A 156 -13.75 -18.80 4.08
N LEU A 157 -13.36 -17.52 4.10
CA LEU A 157 -11.96 -17.10 4.29
C LEU A 157 -11.45 -17.33 5.72
N LEU A 158 -12.32 -17.20 6.72
CA LEU A 158 -12.01 -17.56 8.11
C LEU A 158 -11.74 -19.06 8.25
N GLU A 159 -12.65 -19.89 7.74
CA GLU A 159 -12.56 -21.35 7.81
C GLU A 159 -11.34 -21.89 7.07
N ALA A 160 -11.03 -21.31 5.91
CA ALA A 160 -9.84 -21.63 5.13
C ALA A 160 -8.53 -21.07 5.73
N ARG A 161 -8.60 -20.40 6.89
CA ARG A 161 -7.46 -19.74 7.56
C ARG A 161 -6.72 -18.76 6.66
N ARG A 162 -7.47 -18.08 5.78
CA ARG A 162 -6.94 -17.12 4.82
C ARG A 162 -6.92 -15.70 5.36
N HIS A 163 -8.02 -15.26 5.97
CA HIS A 163 -8.14 -13.92 6.57
C HIS A 163 -9.04 -13.95 7.82
N ASN A 164 -8.66 -13.19 8.85
CA ASN A 164 -9.43 -13.03 10.09
C ASN A 164 -9.70 -11.56 10.47
N THR A 165 -9.34 -10.64 9.56
CA THR A 165 -9.61 -9.22 9.66
C THR A 165 -10.20 -8.80 8.33
N PHE A 166 -11.32 -8.09 8.35
CA PHE A 166 -12.05 -7.70 7.15
C PHE A 166 -12.25 -6.19 7.11
N LYS A 167 -11.92 -5.58 5.98
CA LYS A 167 -12.09 -4.16 5.71
C LYS A 167 -13.30 -3.97 4.80
N LEU A 168 -14.27 -3.16 5.19
CA LEU A 168 -15.45 -2.86 4.39
C LEU A 168 -15.29 -1.48 3.75
N LYS A 169 -15.51 -1.42 2.43
CA LYS A 169 -15.52 -0.15 1.69
C LYS A 169 -16.92 0.47 1.75
N VAL A 170 -17.02 1.66 2.33
CA VAL A 170 -18.26 2.42 2.49
C VAL A 170 -18.15 3.79 1.80
N GLY A 171 -19.22 4.59 1.80
CA GLY A 171 -19.25 5.92 1.21
C GLY A 171 -19.95 6.01 -0.15
N ARG A 172 -20.37 4.88 -0.74
CA ARG A 172 -21.19 4.88 -1.98
C ARG A 172 -22.69 4.93 -1.71
N ARG A 173 -23.14 4.39 -0.58
CA ARG A 173 -24.56 4.34 -0.24
C ARG A 173 -24.93 5.56 0.60
N SER A 174 -26.19 5.65 0.99
CA SER A 174 -26.53 6.55 2.08
C SER A 174 -25.79 6.13 3.35
N VAL A 175 -25.43 7.10 4.19
CA VAL A 175 -24.73 6.85 5.46
C VAL A 175 -25.47 5.81 6.32
N ALA A 176 -26.81 5.89 6.36
CA ALA A 176 -27.63 4.95 7.11
C ALA A 176 -27.55 3.51 6.56
N ASP A 177 -27.47 3.34 5.24
CA ASP A 177 -27.34 2.03 4.61
C ASP A 177 -25.95 1.43 4.80
N ASP A 178 -24.90 2.24 4.71
CA ASP A 178 -23.53 1.79 4.98
C ASP A 178 -23.37 1.36 6.44
N VAL A 179 -23.89 2.12 7.39
CA VAL A 179 -23.90 1.73 8.82
C VAL A 179 -24.63 0.41 9.04
N ARG A 180 -25.82 0.24 8.43
CA ARG A 180 -26.59 -1.01 8.54
C ARG A 180 -25.83 -2.19 7.97
N HIS A 181 -25.25 -2.04 6.78
CA HIS A 181 -24.46 -3.07 6.10
C HIS A 181 -23.27 -3.53 6.96
N VAL A 182 -22.49 -2.58 7.50
CA VAL A 182 -21.34 -2.90 8.35
C VAL A 182 -21.77 -3.58 9.65
N ALA A 183 -22.82 -3.06 10.31
CA ALA A 183 -23.32 -3.63 11.56
C ALA A 183 -23.83 -5.07 11.39
N GLU A 184 -24.50 -5.37 10.27
CA GLU A 184 -24.95 -6.73 9.94
C GLU A 184 -23.76 -7.70 9.77
N ILE A 185 -22.71 -7.29 9.07
CA ILE A 185 -21.49 -8.08 8.89
C ILE A 185 -20.75 -8.28 10.22
N LYS A 186 -20.53 -7.22 11.01
CA LYS A 186 -19.87 -7.32 12.32
C LYS A 186 -20.63 -8.27 13.24
N ARG A 187 -21.96 -8.20 13.26
CA ARG A 187 -22.81 -9.11 14.05
C ARG A 187 -22.68 -10.57 13.61
N ALA A 188 -22.58 -10.85 12.31
CA ALA A 188 -22.44 -12.21 11.78
C ALA A 188 -21.06 -12.82 12.10
N LEU A 189 -20.01 -12.01 12.04
CA LEU A 189 -18.64 -12.44 12.33
C LEU A 189 -18.39 -12.58 13.84
N GLY A 190 -18.98 -11.69 14.64
CA GLY A 190 -18.78 -11.63 16.10
C GLY A 190 -17.31 -11.43 16.45
N ASP A 191 -16.87 -12.06 17.55
CA ASP A 191 -15.49 -11.95 18.04
C ASP A 191 -14.49 -12.84 17.26
N ARG A 192 -14.96 -13.59 16.25
CA ARG A 192 -14.10 -14.45 15.43
C ARG A 192 -13.23 -13.67 14.45
N ALA A 193 -13.61 -12.43 14.14
CA ALA A 193 -12.88 -11.57 13.22
C ALA A 193 -12.96 -10.10 13.63
N ARG A 194 -11.91 -9.37 13.25
CA ARG A 194 -11.93 -7.90 13.29
C ARG A 194 -12.63 -7.36 12.04
N VAL A 195 -13.36 -6.27 12.20
CA VAL A 195 -14.04 -5.55 11.12
C VAL A 195 -13.61 -4.09 11.18
N THR A 196 -12.99 -3.63 10.11
CA THR A 196 -12.62 -2.23 9.92
C THR A 196 -13.44 -1.65 8.77
N VAL A 197 -13.55 -0.32 8.72
CA VAL A 197 -14.20 0.37 7.59
C VAL A 197 -13.27 1.39 7.00
N ASP A 198 -13.43 1.64 5.70
CA ASP A 198 -12.77 2.74 5.01
C ASP A 198 -13.78 3.46 4.13
N VAL A 199 -13.90 4.76 4.40
CA VAL A 199 -14.87 5.66 3.80
C VAL A 199 -14.27 6.39 2.58
N ASN A 200 -12.94 6.35 2.41
CA ASN A 200 -12.21 7.07 1.37
C ASN A 200 -12.69 8.51 1.21
N GLN A 201 -12.76 9.24 2.34
CA GLN A 201 -13.12 10.66 2.42
C GLN A 201 -14.56 11.02 2.05
N ALA A 202 -15.44 10.05 1.81
CA ALA A 202 -16.75 10.30 1.23
C ALA A 202 -17.75 11.02 2.15
N TRP A 203 -17.57 10.95 3.48
CA TRP A 203 -18.46 11.65 4.41
C TRP A 203 -17.96 13.06 4.70
N ASN A 204 -18.92 13.98 4.92
CA ASN A 204 -18.62 15.21 5.63
C ASN A 204 -18.54 14.92 7.14
N GLU A 205 -18.05 15.89 7.92
CA GLU A 205 -17.85 15.73 9.36
C GLU A 205 -19.13 15.47 10.16
N ALA A 206 -20.25 16.10 9.79
CA ALA A 206 -21.53 15.92 10.49
C ALA A 206 -22.08 14.50 10.30
N ASP A 207 -22.04 14.01 9.06
CA ASP A 207 -22.43 12.65 8.71
C ASP A 207 -21.50 11.62 9.37
N ALA A 208 -20.19 11.86 9.31
CA ALA A 208 -19.19 10.99 9.94
C ALA A 208 -19.41 10.87 11.45
N ALA A 209 -19.69 11.96 12.16
CA ALA A 209 -19.95 11.91 13.60
C ALA A 209 -21.16 11.04 13.96
N GLY A 210 -22.25 11.12 13.19
CA GLY A 210 -23.42 10.27 13.39
C GLY A 210 -23.17 8.80 13.02
N ALA A 211 -22.38 8.56 11.97
CA ALA A 211 -22.04 7.22 11.51
C ALA A 211 -21.10 6.49 12.48
N ILE A 212 -20.01 7.16 12.88
CA ILE A 212 -18.99 6.59 13.76
C ILE A 212 -19.60 6.16 15.09
N ALA A 213 -20.50 6.97 15.68
CA ALA A 213 -21.19 6.60 16.91
C ALA A 213 -21.92 5.24 16.81
N LYS A 214 -22.60 4.99 15.67
CA LYS A 214 -23.35 3.76 15.43
C LYS A 214 -22.43 2.58 15.08
N LEU A 215 -21.34 2.85 14.37
CA LEU A 215 -20.34 1.83 14.04
C LEU A 215 -19.56 1.38 15.28
N GLU A 216 -19.23 2.31 16.18
CA GLU A 216 -18.66 2.03 17.49
C GLU A 216 -19.61 1.18 18.34
N GLU A 217 -20.89 1.54 18.42
CA GLU A 217 -21.91 0.74 19.11
C GLU A 217 -22.05 -0.68 18.52
N ALA A 218 -21.89 -0.81 17.20
CA ALA A 218 -21.89 -2.11 16.51
C ALA A 218 -20.60 -2.93 16.75
N GLY A 219 -19.56 -2.35 17.35
CA GLY A 219 -18.29 -3.00 17.65
C GLY A 219 -17.29 -3.01 16.49
N VAL A 220 -17.37 -2.04 15.57
CA VAL A 220 -16.33 -1.85 14.53
C VAL A 220 -15.00 -1.51 15.19
N ASP A 221 -13.93 -2.13 14.69
CA ASP A 221 -12.62 -2.11 15.33
C ASP A 221 -11.77 -0.89 14.92
N LEU A 222 -12.00 -0.30 13.74
CA LEU A 222 -11.22 0.82 13.20
C LEU A 222 -12.01 1.57 12.12
N ILE A 223 -11.94 2.91 12.12
CA ILE A 223 -12.50 3.77 11.06
C ILE A 223 -11.36 4.45 10.28
N GLU A 224 -11.21 4.13 9.00
CA GLU A 224 -10.19 4.70 8.12
C GLU A 224 -10.73 5.86 7.28
N GLN A 225 -9.97 6.96 7.29
CA GLN A 225 -10.17 8.20 6.54
C GLN A 225 -11.67 8.58 6.33
N PRO A 226 -12.42 8.86 7.41
CA PRO A 226 -13.86 9.09 7.32
C PRO A 226 -14.22 10.32 6.50
N ILE A 227 -13.37 11.35 6.54
CA ILE A 227 -13.61 12.66 5.93
C ILE A 227 -12.41 13.11 5.08
N ALA A 228 -12.63 14.18 4.29
CA ALA A 228 -11.62 14.81 3.44
C ALA A 228 -10.27 15.03 4.14
N ARG A 229 -9.20 14.66 3.43
CA ARG A 229 -7.80 14.73 3.90
C ARG A 229 -7.36 16.12 4.37
N ASP A 230 -7.93 17.16 3.78
CA ASP A 230 -7.61 18.56 4.09
C ASP A 230 -8.27 19.02 5.40
N ASN A 231 -9.35 18.37 5.84
CA ASN A 231 -10.03 18.70 7.10
C ASN A 231 -9.38 17.99 8.30
N ARG A 232 -8.08 18.20 8.52
CA ARG A 232 -7.32 17.63 9.63
C ARG A 232 -7.88 18.03 11.00
N ALA A 233 -8.38 19.26 11.11
CA ALA A 233 -9.02 19.73 12.34
C ALA A 233 -10.34 18.98 12.62
N GLY A 234 -11.11 18.63 11.59
CA GLY A 234 -12.29 17.77 11.71
C GLY A 234 -11.91 16.34 12.13
N MET A 235 -10.84 15.78 11.54
CA MET A 235 -10.34 14.47 11.95
C MET A 235 -9.95 14.46 13.43
N ALA A 236 -9.27 15.50 13.93
CA ALA A 236 -8.95 15.64 15.36
C ALA A 236 -10.18 15.72 16.26
N ARG A 237 -11.23 16.43 15.84
CA ARG A 237 -12.50 16.46 16.59
C ARG A 237 -13.19 15.10 16.62
N LEU A 238 -13.12 14.33 15.54
CA LEU A 238 -13.67 12.97 15.48
C LEU A 238 -12.85 12.01 16.35
N ALA A 239 -11.53 11.99 16.22
CA ALA A 239 -10.63 11.14 17.01
C ALA A 239 -10.77 11.40 18.52
N ALA A 240 -10.89 12.67 18.94
CA ALA A 240 -11.07 13.03 20.35
C ALA A 240 -12.47 12.66 20.91
N ARG A 241 -13.46 12.43 20.05
CA ARG A 241 -14.86 12.22 20.44
C ARG A 241 -15.21 10.74 20.68
N PHE A 242 -14.52 9.83 19.99
CA PHE A 242 -14.87 8.41 19.94
C PHE A 242 -13.76 7.55 20.54
N VAL A 243 -14.15 6.35 21.00
CA VAL A 243 -13.22 5.33 21.51
C VAL A 243 -12.69 4.47 20.36
N VAL A 244 -13.52 4.21 19.33
CA VAL A 244 -13.07 3.52 18.12
C VAL A 244 -11.95 4.33 17.46
N PRO A 245 -10.79 3.72 17.18
CA PRO A 245 -9.66 4.44 16.63
C PRO A 245 -9.93 4.96 15.21
N ILE A 246 -9.37 6.12 14.91
CA ILE A 246 -9.38 6.73 13.59
C ILE A 246 -8.02 6.52 12.91
N MET A 247 -8.03 5.96 11.70
CA MET A 247 -6.84 5.82 10.87
C MET A 247 -6.77 6.92 9.80
N ALA A 248 -5.60 7.54 9.65
CA ALA A 248 -5.29 8.40 8.52
C ALA A 248 -4.72 7.57 7.36
N ASP A 249 -5.32 7.71 6.17
CA ASP A 249 -4.82 7.16 4.92
C ASP A 249 -4.43 8.30 3.97
N GLU A 250 -5.38 8.90 3.24
CA GLU A 250 -5.09 9.97 2.30
C GLU A 250 -4.53 11.23 2.97
N ALA A 251 -4.78 11.43 4.26
CA ALA A 251 -4.21 12.54 5.04
C ALA A 251 -2.72 12.39 5.35
N VAL A 252 -2.13 11.19 5.21
CA VAL A 252 -0.72 10.91 5.47
C VAL A 252 0.01 10.37 4.23
N CYS A 253 0.87 11.20 3.66
CA CYS A 253 1.79 10.80 2.60
C CYS A 253 3.25 10.92 3.05
N THR A 254 3.60 11.98 3.78
CA THR A 254 4.99 12.27 4.17
C THR A 254 5.20 12.26 5.69
N PRO A 255 6.46 12.24 6.17
CA PRO A 255 6.75 12.37 7.60
C PRO A 255 6.26 13.69 8.19
N GLU A 256 6.22 14.76 7.39
CA GLU A 256 5.67 16.05 7.80
C GLU A 256 4.14 15.99 7.98
N ASP A 257 3.44 15.22 7.15
CA ASP A 257 2.02 14.94 7.36
C ASP A 257 1.79 14.16 8.66
N ALA A 258 2.58 13.11 8.90
CA ALA A 258 2.50 12.32 10.12
C ALA A 258 2.75 13.17 11.38
N LEU A 259 3.76 14.05 11.32
CA LEU A 259 4.08 14.96 12.43
C LEU A 259 2.91 15.91 12.72
N GLU A 260 2.29 16.46 11.68
CA GLU A 260 1.16 17.36 11.85
C GLU A 260 -0.08 16.63 12.39
N LEU A 261 -0.36 15.42 11.90
CA LEU A 261 -1.46 14.59 12.42
C LEU A 261 -1.25 14.24 13.90
N ALA A 262 -0.02 13.86 14.29
CA ALA A 262 0.34 13.62 15.68
C ALA A 262 0.17 14.87 16.54
N ARG A 263 0.65 16.03 16.07
CA ARG A 263 0.54 17.32 16.79
C ARG A 263 -0.91 17.72 17.05
N LEU A 264 -1.80 17.42 16.11
CA LEU A 264 -3.23 17.75 16.21
C LEU A 264 -4.04 16.69 16.97
N GLY A 265 -3.50 15.49 17.20
CA GLY A 265 -4.30 14.34 17.64
C GLY A 265 -5.35 13.95 16.59
N ALA A 266 -5.00 14.04 15.31
CA ALA A 266 -5.93 13.88 14.20
C ALA A 266 -6.17 12.42 13.76
N ALA A 267 -5.38 11.48 14.26
CA ALA A 267 -5.56 10.06 14.05
C ALA A 267 -4.90 9.28 15.18
N ASP A 268 -5.31 8.03 15.37
CA ASP A 268 -4.73 7.05 16.29
C ASP A 268 -3.82 6.07 15.55
N VAL A 269 -4.05 5.88 14.25
CA VAL A 269 -3.35 4.92 13.40
C VAL A 269 -2.89 5.59 12.10
N LEU A 270 -1.69 5.25 11.63
CA LEU A 270 -1.16 5.69 10.33
C LEU A 270 -1.15 4.53 9.33
N ALA A 271 -1.79 4.74 8.18
CA ALA A 271 -1.67 3.83 7.04
C ALA A 271 -0.39 4.12 6.24
N LEU A 272 0.57 3.21 6.37
CA LEU A 272 1.87 3.23 5.71
C LEU A 272 1.75 2.66 4.29
N LYS A 273 2.08 3.43 3.25
CA LYS A 273 2.10 2.94 1.86
C LYS A 273 3.35 3.46 1.15
N ILE A 274 4.18 2.57 0.60
CA ILE A 274 5.44 2.97 -0.06
C ILE A 274 5.20 3.94 -1.22
N ALA A 275 4.15 3.71 -2.01
CA ALA A 275 3.77 4.55 -3.14
C ALA A 275 3.43 5.99 -2.70
N LYS A 276 2.62 6.15 -1.65
CA LYS A 276 2.28 7.48 -1.09
C LYS A 276 3.49 8.16 -0.44
N SER A 277 4.40 7.38 0.15
CA SER A 277 5.56 7.91 0.87
C SER A 277 6.80 8.14 0.03
N GLY A 278 6.74 7.83 -1.26
CA GLY A 278 7.88 8.05 -2.17
C GLY A 278 8.96 6.99 -2.07
N GLY A 279 8.64 5.81 -1.52
CA GLY A 279 9.56 4.69 -1.37
C GLY A 279 9.60 4.09 0.05
N LEU A 280 10.44 3.07 0.18
CA LEU A 280 10.69 2.32 1.41
C LEU A 280 11.37 3.23 2.45
N THR A 281 12.34 4.06 2.07
CA THR A 281 12.93 5.01 3.02
C THR A 281 11.90 6.03 3.51
N GLY A 282 11.06 6.51 2.58
CA GLY A 282 9.98 7.45 2.89
C GLY A 282 8.99 6.87 3.90
N VAL A 283 8.54 5.63 3.69
CA VAL A 283 7.58 4.99 4.59
C VAL A 283 8.18 4.70 5.97
N MET A 284 9.47 4.33 6.03
CA MET A 284 10.16 4.11 7.31
C MET A 284 10.26 5.42 8.11
N ARG A 285 10.41 6.57 7.45
CA ARG A 285 10.39 7.88 8.13
C ARG A 285 8.99 8.23 8.66
N VAL A 286 7.93 7.92 7.91
CA VAL A 286 6.54 8.10 8.38
C VAL A 286 6.29 7.22 9.61
N ALA A 287 6.70 5.96 9.55
CA ALA A 287 6.59 5.02 10.65
C ALA A 287 7.34 5.48 11.90
N ALA A 288 8.56 6.00 11.75
CA ALA A 288 9.36 6.52 12.86
C ALA A 288 8.69 7.72 13.57
N VAL A 289 8.03 8.60 12.82
CA VAL A 289 7.25 9.70 13.41
C VAL A 289 6.03 9.16 14.16
N GLY A 290 5.30 8.22 13.57
CA GLY A 290 4.16 7.57 14.22
C GLY A 290 4.55 6.87 15.52
N ASP A 291 5.61 6.07 15.48
CA ASP A 291 6.15 5.35 16.65
C ASP A 291 6.57 6.31 17.77
N ALA A 292 7.32 7.36 17.43
CA ALA A 292 7.73 8.39 18.40
C ALA A 292 6.53 9.17 18.99
N ALA A 293 5.44 9.30 18.24
CA ALA A 293 4.20 9.94 18.69
C ALA A 293 3.26 8.98 19.45
N GLY A 294 3.59 7.69 19.57
CA GLY A 294 2.73 6.68 20.18
C GLY A 294 1.52 6.29 19.32
N MET A 295 1.53 6.60 18.02
CA MET A 295 0.50 6.21 17.07
C MET A 295 0.71 4.77 16.62
N ALA A 296 -0.38 4.03 16.42
CA ALA A 296 -0.28 2.67 15.90
C ALA A 296 0.01 2.67 14.39
N LEU A 297 0.63 1.59 13.91
CA LEU A 297 1.03 1.44 12.52
C LEU A 297 0.19 0.36 11.82
N TYR A 298 -0.17 0.66 10.57
CA TYR A 298 -0.89 -0.22 9.66
C TYR A 298 -0.18 -0.27 8.30
N GLY A 299 0.01 -1.48 7.75
CA GLY A 299 0.64 -1.66 6.44
C GLY A 299 -0.39 -1.57 5.33
N GLY A 300 -0.56 -0.39 4.75
CA GLY A 300 -1.48 -0.13 3.66
C GLY A 300 -0.99 -0.64 2.29
N THR A 301 -1.87 -0.62 1.31
CA THR A 301 -1.58 -0.92 -0.10
C THR A 301 -2.23 0.11 -1.04
N MET A 302 -1.64 0.31 -2.21
CA MET A 302 -2.28 0.92 -3.39
C MET A 302 -2.85 -0.14 -4.33
N LEU A 303 -3.09 -1.35 -3.82
CA LEU A 303 -3.39 -2.56 -4.57
C LEU A 303 -2.26 -2.92 -5.54
N GLU A 304 -1.02 -2.82 -5.05
CA GLU A 304 0.17 -3.27 -5.78
C GLU A 304 0.06 -4.75 -6.17
N GLY A 305 0.71 -5.13 -7.27
CA GLY A 305 1.02 -6.51 -7.59
C GLY A 305 2.06 -7.09 -6.64
N SER A 306 2.60 -8.25 -7.02
CA SER A 306 3.55 -8.97 -6.16
C SER A 306 4.86 -8.21 -5.92
N VAL A 307 5.34 -7.44 -6.91
CA VAL A 307 6.59 -6.67 -6.77
C VAL A 307 6.45 -5.60 -5.68
N GLY A 308 5.42 -4.75 -5.77
CA GLY A 308 5.18 -3.68 -4.79
C GLY A 308 4.71 -4.18 -3.43
N SER A 309 3.92 -5.25 -3.40
CA SER A 309 3.47 -5.86 -2.14
C SER A 309 4.63 -6.48 -1.35
N ILE A 310 5.55 -7.16 -2.03
CA ILE A 310 6.74 -7.74 -1.40
C ILE A 310 7.71 -6.65 -0.97
N ALA A 311 7.89 -5.59 -1.77
CA ALA A 311 8.68 -4.42 -1.38
C ALA A 311 8.15 -3.77 -0.09
N SER A 312 6.83 -3.60 0.01
CA SER A 312 6.15 -3.13 1.22
C SER A 312 6.37 -4.10 2.40
N ALA A 313 6.25 -5.40 2.17
CA ALA A 313 6.47 -6.42 3.19
C ALA A 313 7.91 -6.38 3.75
N HIS A 314 8.94 -6.14 2.92
CA HIS A 314 10.32 -5.96 3.39
C HIS A 314 10.44 -4.79 4.37
N ALA A 315 9.80 -3.65 4.09
CA ALA A 315 9.80 -2.51 4.99
C ALA A 315 9.02 -2.80 6.29
N PHE A 316 7.80 -3.33 6.18
CA PHE A 316 6.94 -3.57 7.35
C PHE A 316 7.47 -4.69 8.26
N CYS A 317 8.19 -5.68 7.72
CA CYS A 317 8.86 -6.69 8.54
C CYS A 317 10.02 -6.12 9.36
N ALA A 318 10.61 -4.99 8.96
CA ALA A 318 11.68 -4.31 9.69
C ALA A 318 11.17 -3.35 10.79
N LEU A 319 9.86 -3.01 10.79
CA LEU A 319 9.28 -2.15 11.82
C LEU A 319 9.09 -2.89 13.15
N PRO A 320 9.26 -2.24 14.32
CA PRO A 320 9.16 -2.90 15.62
C PRO A 320 7.75 -3.45 15.89
N THR A 321 6.71 -2.73 15.47
CA THR A 321 5.31 -3.14 15.63
C THR A 321 4.49 -2.83 14.38
N MET A 322 3.48 -3.66 14.13
CA MET A 322 2.46 -3.47 13.10
C MET A 322 1.10 -3.81 13.73
N ALA A 323 0.67 -3.00 14.70
CA ALA A 323 -0.42 -3.32 15.62
C ALA A 323 -1.77 -3.60 14.92
N TRP A 324 -1.97 -3.03 13.73
CA TRP A 324 -3.17 -3.23 12.92
C TRP A 324 -2.95 -4.17 11.73
N GLY A 325 -1.83 -4.88 11.69
CA GLY A 325 -1.49 -5.78 10.58
C GLY A 325 -1.29 -5.00 9.28
N THR A 326 -1.69 -5.62 8.16
CA THR A 326 -1.52 -5.07 6.82
C THR A 326 -2.70 -5.41 5.91
N GLU A 327 -2.80 -4.74 4.77
CA GLU A 327 -3.70 -5.07 3.64
C GLU A 327 -2.91 -5.45 2.39
N LEU A 328 -1.79 -6.16 2.52
CA LEU A 328 -0.97 -6.60 1.38
C LEU A 328 -1.61 -7.76 0.58
N PHE A 329 -2.91 -7.67 0.31
CA PHE A 329 -3.69 -8.65 -0.43
C PHE A 329 -3.75 -8.36 -1.93
N GLY A 330 -3.13 -7.29 -2.42
CA GLY A 330 -3.13 -6.90 -3.84
C GLY A 330 -2.90 -8.05 -4.82
N PRO A 331 -1.89 -8.93 -4.63
CA PRO A 331 -1.65 -10.09 -5.49
C PRO A 331 -2.83 -11.07 -5.55
N LEU A 332 -3.59 -11.21 -4.47
CA LEU A 332 -4.76 -12.09 -4.39
C LEU A 332 -5.98 -11.51 -5.13
N LEU A 333 -6.00 -10.20 -5.38
CA LEU A 333 -7.06 -9.56 -6.15
C LEU A 333 -6.86 -9.72 -7.66
N LEU A 334 -5.65 -10.06 -8.12
CA LEU A 334 -5.31 -10.25 -9.52
C LEU A 334 -5.59 -11.68 -9.96
N LYS A 335 -6.06 -11.87 -11.20
CA LYS A 335 -6.33 -13.21 -11.77
C LYS A 335 -5.06 -13.97 -12.13
N ASP A 336 -3.98 -13.24 -12.39
CA ASP A 336 -2.67 -13.77 -12.71
C ASP A 336 -1.60 -12.80 -12.17
N ASP A 337 -0.35 -13.21 -12.26
CA ASP A 337 0.80 -12.51 -11.72
C ASP A 337 1.93 -12.43 -12.77
N ILE A 338 2.87 -11.52 -12.59
CA ILE A 338 4.06 -11.34 -13.45
C ILE A 338 5.35 -11.79 -12.78
N VAL A 339 5.28 -12.42 -11.61
CA VAL A 339 6.42 -13.07 -10.96
C VAL A 339 6.34 -14.59 -11.13
N ALA A 340 7.52 -15.22 -11.25
CA ALA A 340 7.61 -16.67 -11.41
C ALA A 340 7.10 -17.45 -10.18
N THR A 341 7.16 -16.84 -9.00
CA THR A 341 6.64 -17.41 -7.75
C THR A 341 5.87 -16.35 -6.98
N PRO A 342 4.53 -16.40 -6.95
CA PRO A 342 3.71 -15.47 -6.18
C PRO A 342 3.97 -15.56 -4.67
N PRO A 343 3.67 -14.50 -3.91
CA PRO A 343 3.79 -14.51 -2.46
C PRO A 343 2.88 -15.56 -1.81
N THR A 344 3.37 -16.17 -0.74
CA THR A 344 2.63 -17.19 0.02
C THR A 344 1.73 -16.53 1.06
N PHE A 345 0.45 -16.92 1.05
CA PHE A 345 -0.54 -16.51 2.05
C PHE A 345 -1.07 -17.73 2.79
N THR A 346 -0.73 -17.86 4.06
CA THR A 346 -1.11 -18.99 4.91
C THR A 346 -1.32 -18.53 6.34
N ASP A 347 -2.25 -19.17 7.05
CA ASP A 347 -2.52 -18.87 8.46
C ASP A 347 -2.75 -17.39 8.75
N PHE A 348 -3.56 -16.73 7.92
CA PHE A 348 -3.89 -15.29 8.00
C PHE A 348 -2.76 -14.31 7.65
N GLU A 349 -1.59 -14.80 7.24
CA GLU A 349 -0.41 -13.98 7.04
C GLU A 349 0.17 -14.10 5.62
N MET A 350 0.83 -13.03 5.17
CA MET A 350 1.71 -13.03 4.01
C MET A 350 3.14 -13.30 4.47
N HIS A 351 3.81 -14.26 3.85
CA HIS A 351 5.19 -14.61 4.16
C HIS A 351 6.18 -13.83 3.29
N LEU A 352 7.22 -13.30 3.91
CA LEU A 352 8.28 -12.61 3.21
C LEU A 352 9.15 -13.62 2.44
N PRO A 353 9.35 -13.44 1.12
CA PRO A 353 10.20 -14.34 0.34
C PRO A 353 11.62 -14.45 0.92
N PRO A 354 12.26 -15.63 0.82
CA PRO A 354 13.68 -15.76 1.10
C PRO A 354 14.52 -15.21 -0.06
N GLY A 355 15.81 -14.97 0.20
CA GLY A 355 16.78 -14.63 -0.83
C GLY A 355 17.12 -13.13 -0.92
N PRO A 356 18.07 -12.79 -1.80
CA PRO A 356 18.59 -11.42 -1.90
C PRO A 356 17.67 -10.49 -2.68
N GLY A 357 17.82 -9.18 -2.45
CA GLY A 357 16.93 -8.18 -3.04
C GLY A 357 15.49 -8.37 -2.53
N LEU A 358 14.51 -8.31 -3.42
CA LEU A 358 13.12 -8.61 -3.10
C LEU A 358 12.87 -10.13 -2.92
N GLY A 359 13.80 -10.99 -3.36
CA GLY A 359 13.65 -12.45 -3.28
C GLY A 359 12.69 -13.02 -4.34
N ILE A 360 12.52 -12.31 -5.47
CA ILE A 360 11.61 -12.69 -6.56
C ILE A 360 12.28 -12.55 -7.93
N VAL A 361 11.68 -13.21 -8.91
CA VAL A 361 12.08 -13.16 -10.33
C VAL A 361 10.82 -12.91 -11.16
N LEU A 362 10.93 -12.05 -12.17
CA LEU A 362 9.85 -11.80 -13.12
C LEU A 362 9.64 -13.02 -14.02
N ASP A 363 8.38 -13.32 -14.32
CA ASP A 363 8.00 -14.23 -15.40
C ASP A 363 7.96 -13.41 -16.70
N GLU A 364 9.01 -13.54 -17.52
CA GLU A 364 9.19 -12.72 -18.73
C GLU A 364 8.09 -12.97 -19.78
N ASP A 365 7.55 -14.20 -19.85
CA ASP A 365 6.47 -14.53 -20.78
C ASP A 365 5.16 -13.85 -20.36
N LYS A 366 4.82 -13.91 -19.05
CA LYS A 366 3.65 -13.21 -18.52
C LYS A 366 3.81 -11.70 -18.57
N LEU A 367 5.00 -11.18 -18.27
CA LEU A 367 5.28 -9.76 -18.38
C LEU A 367 5.08 -9.28 -19.83
N ALA A 368 5.61 -10.02 -20.82
CA ALA A 368 5.41 -9.71 -22.23
C ALA A 368 3.94 -9.82 -22.66
N PHE A 369 3.20 -10.79 -22.12
CA PHE A 369 1.78 -10.99 -22.41
C PHE A 369 0.90 -9.85 -21.87
N TYR A 370 1.13 -9.43 -20.62
CA TYR A 370 0.34 -8.40 -19.93
C TYR A 370 0.84 -6.97 -20.13
N ARG A 371 2.02 -6.78 -20.72
CA ARG A 371 2.51 -5.47 -21.15
C ARG A 371 1.49 -4.82 -22.08
N ARG A 372 1.07 -3.60 -21.74
CA ARG A 372 0.23 -2.77 -22.60
C ARG A 372 0.98 -2.48 -23.90
N LYS A 373 0.36 -2.82 -25.02
CA LYS A 373 0.86 -2.48 -26.36
C LYS A 373 0.54 -1.02 -26.65
N ASP A 374 1.50 -0.31 -27.23
CA ASP A 374 1.37 1.10 -27.61
C ASP A 374 0.26 1.35 -28.63
#